data_AF-A0A433D989-F1
#
_entry.id   AF-A0A433D989-F1
#
_cell.length_a   1.000
_cell.length_b   1.000
_cell.length_c   1.000
_cell.angle_alpha   90.00
_cell.angle_beta   90.00
_cell.angle_gamma   90.00
#
_symmetry.space_group_name_H-M   'P 1'
#
loop_
_entity.id
_entity.type
_entity.pdbx_description
1 polymer ?
#
loop_
_entity_poly.entity_id
_entity_poly.type
_entity_poly.pdbx_seq_one_letter_code
_entity_poly.pdbx_strand_id
1 'polypeptide(L)'
;MDPHMDWHDADADPDTDSILLDDPPGFYPFTMLASSSTTLNNSTTPSPTSTSTLRFGSTPRSHRNPRRIHRTPTRAPNAPAENLGLGRRLSQKLARAISFRAPVPSSIPETRSIPIVPSRATPLVNPATAKPYSTNSITTARYNVYNFLPKQLYAQFSKVANTYFLFVAVIQMVPGWSPTGQYTTIFPLALFMSIAMAHEAYDDLRRHRADRAENNKETYVLRVYRGGTTSPEGNRNGIARRDSFTSTSTTTGTRACVWLKVRWHEVAMGDYVRVDQNEWIPADLLLLYSPGEEGTCYVETAALDGETNLKQRQALKETNAVLTSPEALADFE
;
A
#
# COMPACT_ATOMS: atom_id res chain seq x y z
N MET A 1 32.47 41.75 27.29
CA MET A 1 33.20 40.58 27.82
C MET A 1 32.22 39.43 27.78
N ASP A 2 32.27 38.70 26.68
CA ASP A 2 31.77 37.32 26.56
C ASP A 2 32.99 36.40 26.74
N PRO A 3 32.90 35.06 26.82
CA PRO A 3 31.81 34.18 27.25
C PRO A 3 32.33 33.07 28.22
N HIS A 4 31.46 32.22 28.76
CA HIS A 4 31.84 30.81 29.02
C HIS A 4 30.62 29.92 28.77
N MET A 5 30.69 29.18 27.66
CA MET A 5 29.71 28.22 27.18
C MET A 5 30.45 26.89 27.21
N ASP A 6 30.08 26.02 28.17
CA ASP A 6 30.71 24.72 28.36
C ASP A 6 30.35 23.78 27.21
N TRP A 7 31.40 23.35 26.53
CA TRP A 7 31.44 22.23 25.61
C TRP A 7 32.07 21.06 26.35
N HIS A 8 31.36 19.92 26.44
CA HIS A 8 32.00 18.63 26.68
C HIS A 8 31.70 17.72 25.49
N ASP A 9 32.75 17.53 24.69
CA ASP A 9 33.25 16.30 24.05
C ASP A 9 32.21 15.27 23.58
N ALA A 10 32.04 14.99 22.28
CA ALA A 10 33.03 14.44 21.34
C ALA A 10 33.52 13.03 21.72
N ASP A 11 32.67 12.02 21.50
CA ASP A 11 33.13 10.66 21.19
C ASP A 11 32.79 10.38 19.73
N ALA A 12 33.84 10.48 18.90
CA ALA A 12 33.90 9.94 17.56
C ALA A 12 34.36 8.48 17.68
N ASP A 13 33.57 7.55 17.16
CA ASP A 13 33.99 6.18 16.93
C ASP A 13 34.24 6.00 15.42
N PRO A 14 35.50 5.76 14.98
CA PRO A 14 35.84 5.41 13.61
C PRO A 14 35.78 3.90 13.42
N ASP A 15 35.51 3.46 12.18
CA ASP A 15 35.41 2.06 11.72
C ASP A 15 34.01 1.44 11.95
N THR A 16 33.16 1.28 10.93
CA THR A 16 33.29 0.14 10.02
C THR A 16 32.54 0.43 8.70
N ASP A 17 33.28 0.79 7.65
CA ASP A 17 32.86 0.53 6.27
C ASP A 17 32.93 -0.99 6.04
N SER A 18 31.78 -1.63 5.88
CA SER A 18 31.71 -2.95 5.25
C SER A 18 30.54 -2.98 4.28
N ILE A 19 30.90 -2.77 3.01
CA ILE A 19 30.18 -3.20 1.83
C ILE A 19 29.97 -4.71 1.99
N LEU A 20 28.73 -5.14 2.20
CA LEU A 20 28.37 -6.56 2.11
C LEU A 20 27.36 -6.72 0.98
N LEU A 21 27.92 -7.32 -0.08
CA LEU A 21 27.29 -7.78 -1.30
C LEU A 21 26.02 -8.60 -1.04
N ASP A 22 25.10 -8.48 -1.98
CA ASP A 22 24.02 -9.44 -2.24
C ASP A 22 24.55 -10.88 -2.15
N ASP A 23 23.94 -11.69 -1.29
CA ASP A 23 23.97 -13.14 -1.40
C ASP A 23 22.55 -13.70 -1.58
N PRO A 24 22.33 -14.64 -2.52
CA PRO A 24 21.01 -15.14 -2.91
C PRO A 24 20.46 -16.18 -1.91
N PRO A 25 19.13 -16.39 -1.84
CA PRO A 25 18.55 -17.38 -0.95
C PRO A 25 18.85 -18.81 -1.44
N GLY A 26 19.78 -19.47 -0.75
CA GLY A 26 20.09 -20.89 -0.88
C GLY A 26 18.96 -21.78 -0.36
N PHE A 27 18.56 -22.72 -1.22
CA PHE A 27 17.72 -23.87 -0.91
C PHE A 27 18.39 -24.82 0.09
N TYR A 28 17.72 -25.17 1.19
CA TYR A 28 17.93 -26.44 1.89
C TYR A 28 16.59 -27.01 2.38
N PRO A 29 16.25 -28.26 2.05
CA PRO A 29 15.00 -28.90 2.48
C PRO A 29 15.11 -29.44 3.92
N PHE A 30 14.03 -29.26 4.68
CA PHE A 30 13.82 -29.85 6.00
C PHE A 30 13.34 -31.31 5.88
N THR A 31 13.96 -32.19 6.65
CA THR A 31 13.50 -33.53 6.98
C THR A 31 12.46 -33.45 8.10
N MET A 32 11.23 -33.95 7.86
CA MET A 32 10.20 -34.15 8.88
C MET A 32 10.04 -35.64 9.17
N LEU A 33 10.05 -36.00 10.45
CA LEU A 33 9.73 -37.34 10.96
C LEU A 33 8.26 -37.35 11.42
N ALA A 34 7.58 -38.44 11.02
CA ALA A 34 6.17 -38.78 11.27
C ALA A 34 5.79 -38.72 12.76
N SER A 35 4.52 -38.59 13.16
CA SER A 35 3.42 -39.55 13.02
C SER A 35 2.30 -39.04 13.98
N SER A 36 1.01 -39.18 13.73
CA SER A 36 0.26 -40.41 14.05
C SER A 36 -1.22 -40.25 13.65
N SER A 37 -1.76 -41.35 13.18
CA SER A 37 -3.10 -41.68 12.71
C SER A 37 -4.18 -41.74 13.80
N THR A 38 -5.45 -41.41 13.47
CA THR A 38 -6.63 -42.18 13.95
C THR A 38 -7.83 -42.06 12.97
N THR A 39 -8.21 -43.25 12.48
CA THR A 39 -9.44 -43.82 11.88
C THR A 39 -10.80 -43.09 11.99
N LEU A 40 -11.48 -42.89 10.84
CA LEU A 40 -12.71 -43.56 10.31
C LEU A 40 -14.04 -42.85 10.71
N ASN A 41 -14.91 -42.40 9.79
CA ASN A 41 -15.98 -43.22 9.18
C ASN A 41 -16.67 -42.51 7.98
N ASN A 42 -17.15 -43.37 7.07
CA ASN A 42 -17.81 -43.17 5.78
C ASN A 42 -19.16 -42.40 5.81
N SER A 43 -19.40 -41.55 4.79
CA SER A 43 -20.33 -41.80 3.66
C SER A 43 -21.13 -40.58 3.18
N THR A 44 -21.22 -40.50 1.85
CA THR A 44 -22.30 -39.91 1.02
C THR A 44 -22.02 -38.54 0.36
N THR A 45 -21.61 -38.65 -0.89
CA THR A 45 -21.60 -37.66 -2.00
C THR A 45 -23.01 -37.07 -2.23
N PRO A 46 -23.14 -35.81 -2.69
CA PRO A 46 -23.04 -35.55 -4.13
C PRO A 46 -22.33 -34.24 -4.52
N SER A 47 -21.67 -34.30 -5.67
CA SER A 47 -21.18 -33.21 -6.51
C SER A 47 -22.21 -32.86 -7.61
N PRO A 48 -22.03 -31.81 -8.45
CA PRO A 48 -21.27 -30.56 -8.25
C PRO A 48 -22.06 -29.31 -8.75
N THR A 49 -21.39 -28.15 -8.69
CA THR A 49 -21.59 -26.92 -9.50
C THR A 49 -22.23 -25.77 -8.74
N SER A 50 -21.41 -24.89 -8.15
CA SER A 50 -21.75 -23.49 -7.91
C SER A 50 -20.48 -22.69 -7.57
N THR A 51 -20.12 -21.77 -8.45
CA THR A 51 -19.17 -20.68 -8.18
C THR A 51 -19.69 -19.82 -7.03
N SER A 52 -18.97 -19.75 -5.91
CA SER A 52 -19.36 -18.91 -4.78
C SER A 52 -18.96 -17.45 -5.03
N THR A 53 -19.87 -16.55 -4.71
CA THR A 53 -19.65 -15.11 -4.72
C THR A 53 -20.20 -14.60 -3.40
N LEU A 54 -19.35 -14.07 -2.52
CA LEU A 54 -19.82 -13.44 -1.29
C LEU A 54 -20.57 -12.15 -1.65
N ARG A 55 -21.90 -12.16 -1.43
CA ARG A 55 -22.81 -11.04 -1.70
C ARG A 55 -23.08 -10.28 -0.40
N PHE A 56 -22.83 -8.98 -0.39
CA PHE A 56 -23.20 -8.11 0.73
C PHE A 56 -24.24 -7.09 0.27
N GLY A 57 -25.42 -7.12 0.87
CA GLY A 57 -26.43 -6.06 0.76
C GLY A 57 -26.42 -5.23 2.04
N SER A 58 -26.34 -3.91 1.92
CA SER A 58 -26.58 -2.98 3.02
C SER A 58 -27.90 -2.26 2.79
N THR A 59 -28.89 -2.46 3.65
CA THR A 59 -30.10 -1.62 3.68
C THR A 59 -29.74 -0.25 4.27
N PRO A 60 -30.08 0.88 3.61
CA PRO A 60 -29.76 2.19 4.15
C PRO A 60 -30.78 2.59 5.23
N ARG A 61 -30.30 2.76 6.46
CA ARG A 61 -31.04 3.36 7.58
C ARG A 61 -31.02 4.88 7.40
N SER A 62 -32.21 5.48 7.28
CA SER A 62 -32.44 6.91 7.07
C SER A 62 -31.86 7.75 8.22
N HIS A 63 -30.84 8.58 7.92
CA HIS A 63 -30.39 9.64 8.81
C HIS A 63 -30.60 11.00 8.12
N ARG A 64 -31.46 11.83 8.73
CA ARG A 64 -31.74 13.22 8.36
C ARG A 64 -30.45 14.04 8.40
N ASN A 65 -30.16 14.77 7.33
CA ASN A 65 -29.07 15.73 7.25
C ASN A 65 -29.60 17.16 7.50
N PRO A 66 -28.97 17.99 8.36
CA PRO A 66 -29.38 19.38 8.56
C PRO A 66 -28.92 20.30 7.41
N ARG A 67 -29.72 21.34 7.18
CA ARG A 67 -29.66 22.29 6.06
C ARG A 67 -28.34 23.06 5.98
N ARG A 68 -27.71 23.06 4.80
CA ARG A 68 -26.61 23.98 4.43
C ARG A 68 -27.20 25.21 3.73
N ILE A 69 -26.97 26.39 4.29
CA ILE A 69 -27.45 27.69 3.79
C ILE A 69 -26.72 28.04 2.49
N HIS A 70 -27.47 28.25 1.42
CA HIS A 70 -26.99 28.78 0.14
C HIS A 70 -26.63 30.27 0.27
N ARG A 71 -25.40 30.64 -0.10
CA ARG A 71 -25.04 32.02 -0.48
C ARG A 71 -24.89 32.08 -2.01
N THR A 72 -25.72 32.89 -2.65
CA THR A 72 -25.68 33.23 -4.08
C THR A 72 -24.56 34.22 -4.37
N PRO A 73 -23.75 34.05 -5.44
CA PRO A 73 -22.88 35.12 -5.91
C PRO A 73 -23.63 36.07 -6.86
N THR A 74 -23.46 37.36 -6.60
CA THR A 74 -24.05 38.48 -7.33
C THR A 74 -23.49 38.59 -8.76
N ARG A 75 -24.41 38.83 -9.70
CA ARG A 75 -24.21 39.07 -11.14
C ARG A 75 -23.37 40.33 -11.42
N ALA A 76 -22.31 40.22 -12.22
CA ALA A 76 -21.65 41.33 -12.90
C ALA A 76 -22.12 41.43 -14.37
N PRO A 77 -22.18 42.64 -14.98
CA PRO A 77 -22.86 42.84 -16.26
C PRO A 77 -21.95 42.63 -17.48
N ASN A 78 -22.54 42.03 -18.51
CA ASN A 78 -22.33 42.14 -19.97
C ASN A 78 -20.92 42.49 -20.50
N ALA A 79 -20.24 41.50 -21.08
CA ALA A 79 -19.23 41.68 -22.13
C ALA A 79 -19.68 40.91 -23.40
N PRO A 80 -19.46 41.45 -24.62
CA PRO A 80 -20.03 40.88 -25.84
C PRO A 80 -19.34 39.56 -26.21
N ALA A 81 -20.16 38.59 -26.58
CA ALA A 81 -19.73 37.27 -27.03
C ALA A 81 -19.51 37.29 -28.54
N GLU A 82 -18.25 37.25 -28.98
CA GLU A 82 -17.93 36.80 -30.34
C GLU A 82 -16.54 36.14 -30.39
N ASN A 83 -16.48 34.98 -31.07
CA ASN A 83 -15.27 34.26 -31.51
C ASN A 83 -14.40 33.47 -30.51
N LEU A 84 -14.99 32.82 -29.49
CA LEU A 84 -14.27 31.83 -28.65
C LEU A 84 -14.87 30.41 -28.68
N GLY A 85 -15.54 30.05 -29.78
CA GLY A 85 -16.22 28.75 -29.94
C GLY A 85 -15.37 27.66 -30.60
N LEU A 86 -14.51 28.04 -31.56
CA LEU A 86 -13.85 27.08 -32.45
C LEU A 86 -12.64 26.40 -31.78
N GLY A 87 -11.80 27.16 -31.08
CA GLY A 87 -10.62 26.65 -30.35
C GLY A 87 -10.98 25.74 -29.18
N ARG A 88 -12.07 26.04 -28.45
CA ARG A 88 -12.58 25.18 -27.37
C ARG A 88 -13.13 23.86 -27.89
N ARG A 89 -13.76 23.84 -29.06
CA ARG A 89 -14.27 22.61 -29.69
C ARG A 89 -13.14 21.73 -30.23
N LEU A 90 -12.10 22.34 -30.78
CA LEU A 90 -10.91 21.63 -31.26
C LEU A 90 -10.09 21.04 -30.10
N SER A 91 -9.89 21.80 -29.02
CA SER A 91 -9.17 21.31 -27.84
C SER A 91 -9.94 20.20 -27.12
N GLN A 92 -11.28 20.28 -27.07
CA GLN A 92 -12.13 19.20 -26.54
C GLN A 92 -12.11 17.94 -27.43
N LYS A 93 -12.05 18.09 -28.75
CA LYS A 93 -11.93 16.95 -29.69
C LYS A 93 -10.55 16.29 -29.60
N LEU A 94 -9.47 17.08 -29.51
CA LEU A 94 -8.12 16.57 -29.30
C LEU A 94 -7.97 15.90 -27.93
N ALA A 95 -8.51 16.50 -26.86
CA ALA A 95 -8.47 15.90 -25.52
C ALA A 95 -9.21 14.55 -25.46
N ARG A 96 -10.30 14.38 -26.22
CA ARG A 96 -11.00 13.09 -26.37
C ARG A 96 -10.27 12.11 -27.28
N ALA A 97 -9.64 12.57 -28.36
CA ALA A 97 -8.88 11.72 -29.27
C ALA A 97 -7.57 11.19 -28.64
N ILE A 98 -6.99 11.94 -27.69
CA ILE A 98 -5.77 11.57 -26.97
C ILE A 98 -6.08 10.76 -25.70
N SER A 99 -7.32 10.81 -25.18
CA SER A 99 -7.71 9.98 -24.06
C SER A 99 -8.01 8.54 -24.51
N PHE A 100 -6.97 7.69 -24.57
CA PHE A 100 -7.10 6.23 -24.52
C PHE A 100 -7.59 5.76 -23.13
N ARG A 101 -8.59 6.45 -22.56
CA ARG A 101 -9.20 6.03 -21.31
C ARG A 101 -10.26 5.01 -21.68
N ALA A 102 -10.01 3.74 -21.32
CA ALA A 102 -11.02 2.71 -21.38
C ALA A 102 -12.35 3.24 -20.82
N PRO A 103 -13.51 2.95 -21.45
CA PRO A 103 -14.80 3.35 -20.93
C PRO A 103 -14.94 2.87 -19.48
N VAL A 104 -15.11 3.81 -18.55
CA VAL A 104 -15.50 3.46 -17.17
C VAL A 104 -16.89 2.83 -17.27
N PRO A 105 -17.12 1.62 -16.72
CA PRO A 105 -18.43 0.99 -16.79
C PRO A 105 -19.52 1.91 -16.25
N SER A 106 -20.62 2.03 -16.98
CA SER A 106 -21.69 3.02 -16.79
C SER A 106 -22.52 2.85 -15.52
N SER A 107 -22.31 1.77 -14.78
CA SER A 107 -22.89 1.54 -13.47
C SER A 107 -21.79 1.08 -12.52
N ILE A 108 -21.50 1.89 -11.49
CA ILE A 108 -20.75 1.39 -10.33
C ILE A 108 -21.58 0.23 -9.79
N PRO A 109 -21.05 -1.01 -9.72
CA PRO A 109 -21.81 -2.12 -9.20
C PRO A 109 -22.22 -1.82 -7.76
N GLU A 110 -23.50 -2.08 -7.45
CA GLU A 110 -24.10 -1.83 -6.13
C GLU A 110 -23.37 -2.59 -5.00
N THR A 111 -22.62 -3.63 -5.37
CA THR A 111 -21.82 -4.46 -4.47
C THR A 111 -20.38 -4.60 -4.96
N ARG A 112 -19.42 -4.53 -4.02
CA ARG A 112 -17.99 -4.72 -4.29
C ARG A 112 -17.62 -6.19 -4.09
N SER A 113 -17.34 -6.92 -5.17
CA SER A 113 -16.74 -8.26 -5.11
C SER A 113 -15.21 -8.15 -5.21
N ILE A 114 -14.51 -8.83 -4.32
CA ILE A 114 -13.04 -8.92 -4.35
C ILE A 114 -12.73 -10.42 -4.45
N PRO A 115 -12.14 -10.88 -5.57
CA PRO A 115 -11.79 -12.28 -5.70
C PRO A 115 -10.67 -12.62 -4.72
N ILE A 116 -10.83 -13.71 -3.97
CA ILE A 116 -9.79 -14.20 -3.07
C ILE A 116 -9.05 -15.29 -3.84
N VAL A 117 -7.81 -15.01 -4.21
CA VAL A 117 -6.96 -15.92 -4.99
C VAL A 117 -5.60 -16.03 -4.31
N PRO A 118 -5.41 -17.01 -3.41
CA PRO A 118 -4.18 -17.16 -2.62
C PRO A 118 -2.94 -17.53 -3.45
N SER A 119 -3.15 -18.07 -4.65
CA SER A 119 -2.11 -18.49 -5.59
C SER A 119 -1.82 -17.43 -6.68
N ARG A 120 -2.29 -16.19 -6.51
CA ARG A 120 -2.11 -15.14 -7.53
C ARG A 120 -0.64 -14.71 -7.65
N ALA A 121 -0.20 -14.52 -8.90
CA ALA A 121 1.10 -13.92 -9.20
C ALA A 121 1.02 -12.41 -9.48
N THR A 122 -0.16 -11.90 -9.88
CA THR A 122 -0.36 -10.50 -10.26
C THR A 122 -1.33 -9.79 -9.32
N PRO A 123 -1.17 -8.46 -9.10
CA PRO A 123 -2.11 -7.68 -8.31
C PRO A 123 -3.54 -7.72 -8.88
N LEU A 124 -4.53 -7.68 -7.98
CA LEU A 124 -5.93 -7.58 -8.40
C LEU A 124 -6.21 -6.23 -9.06
N VAL A 125 -7.06 -6.25 -10.09
CA VAL A 125 -7.49 -5.06 -10.83
C VAL A 125 -8.83 -4.60 -10.31
N ASN A 126 -8.94 -3.30 -10.03
CA ASN A 126 -10.20 -2.69 -9.65
C ASN A 126 -11.11 -2.53 -10.88
N PRO A 127 -12.30 -3.15 -10.90
CA PRO A 127 -13.20 -3.10 -12.06
C PRO A 127 -13.72 -1.70 -12.38
N ALA A 128 -13.77 -0.78 -11.41
CA ALA A 128 -14.25 0.58 -11.62
C ALA A 128 -13.21 1.48 -12.32
N THR A 129 -11.91 1.23 -12.11
CA THR A 129 -10.84 2.07 -12.64
C THR A 129 -10.00 1.39 -13.72
N ALA A 130 -10.16 0.07 -13.90
CA ALA A 130 -9.33 -0.77 -14.75
C ALA A 130 -7.83 -0.67 -14.42
N LYS A 131 -7.51 -0.34 -13.15
CA LYS A 131 -6.14 -0.23 -12.63
C LYS A 131 -5.95 -1.19 -11.47
N PRO A 132 -4.70 -1.64 -11.19
CA PRO A 132 -4.40 -2.35 -9.95
C PRO A 132 -4.91 -1.58 -8.72
N TYR A 133 -5.29 -2.31 -7.66
CA TYR A 133 -5.55 -1.68 -6.38
C TYR A 133 -4.30 -0.93 -5.87
N SER A 134 -4.53 0.08 -5.03
CA SER A 134 -3.45 0.80 -4.36
C SER A 134 -2.60 -0.16 -3.54
N THR A 135 -1.30 0.06 -3.55
CA THR A 135 -0.34 -0.62 -2.68
C THR A 135 -0.56 -0.23 -1.23
N ASN A 136 -0.19 -1.10 -0.29
CA ASN A 136 -0.25 -0.80 1.15
C ASN A 136 0.97 0.03 1.64
N SER A 137 1.55 0.85 0.77
CA SER A 137 2.70 1.70 1.12
C SER A 137 2.24 3.06 1.62
N ILE A 138 2.79 3.49 2.75
CA ILE A 138 2.51 4.77 3.38
C ILE A 138 3.68 5.73 3.10
N THR A 139 3.35 6.97 2.74
CA THR A 139 4.32 8.06 2.59
C THR A 139 3.78 9.31 3.27
N THR A 140 4.49 9.80 4.27
CA THR A 140 4.23 11.08 4.96
C THR A 140 5.22 12.15 4.53
N ALA A 141 6.35 11.78 3.93
CA ALA A 141 7.30 12.71 3.37
C ALA A 141 6.71 13.56 2.23
N ARG A 142 7.07 14.86 2.21
CA ARG A 142 6.51 15.85 1.27
C ARG A 142 7.34 15.97 0.01
N TYR A 143 8.62 15.67 0.10
CA TYR A 143 9.57 15.89 -0.96
C TYR A 143 10.28 14.61 -1.36
N ASN A 144 10.62 14.56 -2.64
CA ASN A 144 11.65 13.68 -3.17
C ASN A 144 12.91 14.54 -3.38
N VAL A 145 14.09 13.92 -3.39
CA VAL A 145 15.40 14.56 -3.57
C VAL A 145 15.40 15.59 -4.72
N TYR A 146 14.76 15.26 -5.85
CA TYR A 146 14.72 16.14 -7.02
C TYR A 146 13.71 17.29 -6.93
N ASN A 147 12.60 17.11 -6.21
CA ASN A 147 11.55 18.12 -6.12
C ASN A 147 11.66 18.99 -4.86
N PHE A 148 12.56 18.64 -3.93
CA PHE A 148 12.80 19.35 -2.69
C PHE A 148 13.19 20.81 -2.96
N LEU A 149 14.31 21.03 -3.65
CA LEU A 149 14.86 22.38 -3.83
C LEU A 149 13.91 23.32 -4.61
N PRO A 150 13.33 22.93 -5.77
CA PRO A 150 12.41 23.82 -6.49
C PRO A 150 11.16 24.17 -5.68
N LYS A 151 10.54 23.17 -5.02
CA LYS A 151 9.34 23.41 -4.21
C LYS A 151 9.65 24.25 -2.98
N GLN A 152 10.79 24.04 -2.35
CA GLN A 152 11.14 24.75 -1.13
C GLN A 152 11.57 26.19 -1.41
N LEU A 153 12.29 26.45 -2.51
CA LEU A 153 12.52 27.82 -2.96
C LEU A 153 11.21 28.54 -3.26
N TYR A 154 10.29 27.88 -3.96
CA TYR A 154 8.96 28.42 -4.21
C TYR A 154 8.20 28.72 -2.90
N ALA A 155 8.23 27.80 -1.93
CA ALA A 155 7.57 27.99 -0.63
C ALA A 155 8.19 29.16 0.17
N GLN A 156 9.51 29.29 0.18
CA GLN A 156 10.16 30.39 0.88
C GLN A 156 9.91 31.74 0.22
N PHE A 157 9.95 31.83 -1.11
CA PHE A 157 9.68 33.07 -1.84
C PHE A 157 8.20 33.39 -2.05
N SER A 158 7.29 32.51 -1.61
CA SER A 158 5.87 32.83 -1.49
C SER A 158 5.57 33.72 -0.27
N LYS A 159 6.54 33.92 0.63
CA LYS A 159 6.41 34.82 1.78
C LYS A 159 6.81 36.25 1.38
N VAL A 160 5.92 37.22 1.60
CA VAL A 160 6.10 38.63 1.18
C VAL A 160 7.46 39.22 1.59
N ALA A 161 7.90 39.00 2.83
CA ALA A 161 9.20 39.49 3.30
C ALA A 161 10.38 38.91 2.50
N ASN A 162 10.34 37.61 2.23
CA ASN A 162 11.37 36.91 1.46
C ASN A 162 11.39 37.36 -0.01
N THR A 163 10.22 37.58 -0.61
CA THR A 163 10.10 38.13 -1.97
C THR A 163 10.65 39.56 -2.03
N TYR A 164 10.35 40.40 -1.03
CA TYR A 164 10.90 41.74 -0.92
C TYR A 164 12.44 41.74 -0.87
N PHE A 165 13.02 40.92 0.01
CA PHE A 165 14.48 40.81 0.10
C PHE A 165 15.11 40.26 -1.18
N LEU A 166 14.43 39.37 -1.91
CA LEU A 166 14.88 38.89 -3.21
C LEU A 166 14.95 40.01 -4.24
N PHE A 167 13.92 40.84 -4.37
CA PHE A 167 13.93 41.96 -5.31
C PHE A 167 15.03 42.96 -4.98
N VAL A 168 15.19 43.29 -3.69
CA VAL A 168 16.25 44.18 -3.22
C VAL A 168 17.64 43.60 -3.54
N ALA A 169 17.85 42.30 -3.30
CA ALA A 169 19.12 41.64 -3.60
C ALA A 169 19.44 41.60 -5.11
N VAL A 170 18.44 41.36 -5.96
CA VAL A 170 18.60 41.34 -7.43
C VAL A 170 18.96 42.73 -7.96
N ILE A 171 18.28 43.78 -7.50
CA ILE A 171 18.58 45.16 -7.92
C ILE A 171 19.99 45.57 -7.51
N GLN A 172 20.44 45.16 -6.31
CA GLN A 172 21.77 45.49 -5.79
C GLN A 172 22.92 44.69 -6.42
N MET A 173 22.64 43.61 -7.16
CA MET A 173 23.66 42.89 -7.92
C MET A 173 24.17 43.67 -9.14
N VAL A 174 23.47 44.71 -9.60
CA VAL A 174 23.91 45.52 -10.75
C VAL A 174 24.97 46.54 -10.29
N PRO A 175 26.22 46.46 -10.80
CA PRO A 175 27.27 47.40 -10.42
C PRO A 175 26.90 48.84 -10.83
N GLY A 176 27.11 49.80 -9.93
CA GLY A 176 26.93 51.23 -10.20
C GLY A 176 25.53 51.79 -9.97
N TRP A 177 24.54 50.97 -9.60
CA TRP A 177 23.16 51.42 -9.32
C TRP A 177 22.92 51.72 -7.83
N SER A 178 23.72 51.12 -6.95
CA SER A 178 23.61 51.28 -5.50
C SER A 178 24.96 51.64 -4.89
N PRO A 179 25.00 52.46 -3.83
CA PRO A 179 26.21 52.68 -3.03
C PRO A 179 26.55 51.48 -2.12
N THR A 180 25.65 50.49 -2.00
CA THR A 180 25.87 49.26 -1.20
C THR A 180 26.66 48.20 -1.98
N GLY A 181 27.36 47.31 -1.27
CA GLY A 181 28.20 46.27 -1.87
C GLY A 181 27.39 45.22 -2.64
N GLN A 182 27.95 44.72 -3.75
CA GLN A 182 27.30 43.76 -4.66
C GLN A 182 26.84 42.46 -3.96
N TYR A 183 27.50 42.07 -2.87
CA TYR A 183 27.21 40.83 -2.15
C TYR A 183 26.50 41.04 -0.81
N THR A 184 26.41 42.27 -0.30
CA THR A 184 25.98 42.52 1.09
C THR A 184 24.51 42.21 1.35
N THR A 185 23.69 42.02 0.31
CA THR A 185 22.26 41.66 0.44
C THR A 185 21.93 40.25 -0.04
N ILE A 186 22.54 39.79 -1.13
CA ILE A 186 22.35 38.41 -1.60
C ILE A 186 22.95 37.39 -0.63
N PHE A 187 24.08 37.69 0.01
CA PHE A 187 24.74 36.74 0.91
C PHE A 187 23.91 36.47 2.18
N PRO A 188 23.43 37.48 2.95
CA PRO A 188 22.57 37.22 4.10
C PRO A 188 21.26 36.52 3.73
N LEU A 189 20.66 36.89 2.59
CA LEU A 189 19.45 36.23 2.09
C LEU A 189 19.71 34.75 1.77
N ALA A 190 20.78 34.46 1.03
CA ALA A 190 21.14 33.09 0.67
C ALA A 190 21.47 32.24 1.91
N LEU A 191 22.19 32.80 2.88
CA LEU A 191 22.51 32.13 4.15
C LEU A 191 21.23 31.80 4.94
N PHE A 192 20.36 32.79 5.13
CA PHE A 192 19.09 32.60 5.83
C PHE A 192 18.21 31.55 5.13
N MET A 193 18.10 31.64 3.80
CA MET A 193 17.35 30.66 3.00
C MET A 193 17.94 29.27 3.12
N SER A 194 19.26 29.14 3.10
CA SER A 194 19.95 27.85 3.22
C SER A 194 19.64 27.19 4.56
N ILE A 195 19.70 27.92 5.67
CA ILE A 195 19.35 27.40 7.01
C ILE A 195 17.88 26.96 7.06
N ALA A 196 16.98 27.80 6.56
CA ALA A 196 15.55 27.50 6.57
C ALA A 196 15.19 26.29 5.69
N MET A 197 15.90 26.10 4.57
CA MET A 197 15.76 24.91 3.73
C MET A 197 16.38 23.69 4.40
N ALA A 198 17.56 23.80 5.02
CA ALA A 198 18.21 22.69 5.70
C ALA A 198 17.35 22.11 6.84
N HIS A 199 16.68 22.97 7.61
CA HIS A 199 15.74 22.53 8.63
C HIS A 199 14.60 21.69 8.04
N GLU A 200 13.98 22.15 6.96
CA GLU A 200 12.93 21.40 6.28
C GLU A 200 13.44 20.09 5.68
N ALA A 201 14.65 20.08 5.11
CA ALA A 201 15.29 18.87 4.60
C ALA A 201 15.48 17.83 5.72
N TYR A 202 15.98 18.26 6.88
CA TYR A 202 16.17 17.39 8.03
C TYR A 202 14.84 16.81 8.52
N ASP A 203 13.79 17.63 8.64
CA ASP A 203 12.47 17.17 9.03
C ASP A 203 11.88 16.16 8.03
N ASP A 204 12.04 16.40 6.72
CA ASP A 204 11.55 15.48 5.70
C ASP A 204 12.35 14.18 5.65
N LEU A 205 13.67 14.22 5.88
CA LEU A 205 14.50 13.01 6.04
C LEU A 205 14.05 12.17 7.24
N ARG A 206 13.67 12.81 8.36
CA ARG A 206 13.11 12.10 9.51
C ARG A 206 11.79 11.40 9.14
N ARG A 207 10.93 12.04 8.33
CA ARG A 207 9.71 11.41 7.80
C ARG A 207 10.01 10.22 6.91
N HIS A 208 10.95 10.33 5.97
CA HIS A 208 11.36 9.20 5.12
C HIS A 208 11.87 8.00 5.93
N ARG A 209 12.62 8.26 7.01
CA ARG A 209 13.08 7.21 7.92
C ARG A 209 11.92 6.54 8.67
N ALA A 210 10.97 7.33 9.17
CA ALA A 210 9.77 6.81 9.84
C ALA A 210 8.87 6.02 8.87
N ASP A 211 8.63 6.53 7.66
CA ASP A 211 7.87 5.85 6.61
C ASP A 211 8.52 4.52 6.25
N ARG A 212 9.85 4.47 6.11
CA ARG A 212 10.59 3.23 5.83
C ARG A 212 10.43 2.22 6.98
N ALA A 213 10.51 2.67 8.23
CA ALA A 213 10.33 1.80 9.39
C ALA A 213 8.91 1.21 9.42
N GLU A 214 7.88 2.02 9.15
CA GLU A 214 6.48 1.56 9.13
C GLU A 214 6.22 0.58 7.99
N ASN A 215 6.65 0.93 6.77
CA ASN A 215 6.46 0.08 5.59
C ASN A 215 7.18 -1.27 5.70
N ASN A 216 8.30 -1.33 6.43
CA ASN A 216 9.11 -2.53 6.62
C ASN A 216 8.67 -3.41 7.80
N LYS A 217 7.62 -3.04 8.55
CA LYS A 217 7.02 -3.95 9.54
C LYS A 217 6.59 -5.24 8.85
N GLU A 218 6.68 -6.35 9.57
CA GLU A 218 6.35 -7.66 9.02
C GLU A 218 4.91 -8.07 9.39
N THR A 219 4.31 -8.91 8.55
CA THR A 219 3.06 -9.62 8.85
C THR A 219 3.05 -10.95 8.11
N TYR A 220 2.16 -11.87 8.49
CA TYR A 220 2.04 -13.17 7.86
C TYR A 220 0.94 -13.17 6.80
N VAL A 221 1.30 -13.60 5.60
CA VAL A 221 0.36 -13.78 4.50
C VAL A 221 0.37 -15.22 4.00
N LEU A 222 -0.82 -15.77 3.74
CA LEU A 222 -0.95 -17.11 3.19
C LEU A 222 -0.55 -17.13 1.71
N ARG A 223 0.33 -18.07 1.34
CA ARG A 223 0.68 -18.39 -0.04
C ARG A 223 0.42 -19.85 -0.32
N VAL A 224 -0.11 -20.13 -1.51
CA VAL A 224 -0.46 -21.49 -1.95
C VAL A 224 0.38 -21.86 -3.17
N TYR A 225 1.22 -22.88 -3.01
CA TYR A 225 2.08 -23.41 -4.06
C TYR A 225 1.46 -24.68 -4.63
N ARG A 226 1.36 -24.75 -5.96
CA ARG A 226 0.93 -25.96 -6.66
C ARG A 226 2.17 -26.74 -7.10
N GLY A 227 2.38 -27.93 -6.55
CA GLY A 227 3.48 -28.80 -6.98
C GLY A 227 3.37 -29.13 -8.47
N GLY A 228 4.35 -28.70 -9.27
CA GLY A 228 4.45 -29.09 -10.68
C GLY A 228 5.02 -30.50 -10.78
N THR A 229 4.29 -31.44 -11.38
CA THR A 229 4.86 -32.71 -11.83
C THR A 229 5.63 -32.46 -13.11
N THR A 230 6.88 -31.99 -13.04
CA THR A 230 7.80 -32.18 -14.17
C THR A 230 8.23 -33.64 -14.16
N SER A 231 7.42 -34.51 -14.75
CA SER A 231 7.91 -35.82 -15.15
C SER A 231 8.93 -35.58 -16.27
N PRO A 232 10.21 -36.01 -16.14
CA PRO A 232 11.14 -35.91 -17.23
C PRO A 232 10.62 -36.81 -18.35
N GLU A 233 10.28 -36.20 -19.49
CA GLU A 233 9.91 -36.87 -20.72
C GLU A 233 11.15 -37.61 -21.27
N GLY A 234 11.46 -38.73 -20.63
CA GLY A 234 12.44 -39.70 -21.07
C GLY A 234 11.88 -40.47 -22.24
N ASN A 235 12.15 -40.00 -23.46
CA ASN A 235 12.05 -40.78 -24.68
C ASN A 235 12.81 -42.11 -24.55
N ARG A 236 12.10 -43.22 -24.34
CA ARG A 236 12.61 -44.58 -24.58
C ARG A 236 11.53 -45.46 -25.21
N ASN A 237 11.69 -45.66 -26.52
CA ASN A 237 11.12 -46.77 -27.27
C ASN A 237 11.44 -48.11 -26.59
N GLY A 238 10.43 -48.98 -26.40
CA GLY A 238 10.68 -50.41 -26.28
C GLY A 238 9.81 -51.21 -25.31
N ILE A 239 8.81 -51.88 -25.89
CA ILE A 239 8.28 -53.21 -25.53
C ILE A 239 7.34 -53.30 -24.30
N ALA A 240 6.07 -53.47 -24.64
CA ALA A 240 4.95 -53.75 -23.76
C ALA A 240 5.11 -55.07 -22.98
N ARG A 241 4.99 -54.99 -21.65
CA ARG A 241 4.51 -56.11 -20.81
C ARG A 241 3.17 -55.70 -20.19
N ARG A 242 2.14 -56.51 -20.46
CA ARG A 242 0.90 -56.55 -19.69
C ARG A 242 1.23 -57.08 -18.31
N ASP A 243 1.08 -56.25 -17.29
CA ASP A 243 0.64 -56.69 -15.97
C ASP A 243 -0.43 -55.71 -15.50
N SER A 244 -1.57 -56.27 -15.15
CA SER A 244 -2.75 -55.60 -14.62
C SER A 244 -2.44 -54.96 -13.28
N PHE A 245 -2.32 -53.64 -13.24
CA PHE A 245 -2.36 -52.85 -12.02
C PHE A 245 -3.34 -51.69 -12.19
N THR A 246 -4.32 -51.69 -11.30
CA THR A 246 -5.42 -50.75 -11.14
C THR A 246 -4.99 -49.31 -11.39
N SER A 247 -5.48 -48.73 -12.49
CA SER A 247 -5.36 -47.30 -12.76
C SER A 247 -6.26 -46.52 -11.80
N THR A 248 -5.71 -46.18 -10.63
CA THR A 248 -6.16 -45.03 -9.84
C THR A 248 -4.94 -44.23 -9.40
N SER A 249 -4.21 -43.70 -10.38
CA SER A 249 -3.27 -42.60 -10.15
C SER A 249 -4.03 -41.28 -10.21
N THR A 250 -4.84 -40.99 -9.19
CA THR A 250 -5.24 -39.61 -8.90
C THR A 250 -4.08 -38.97 -8.14
N THR A 251 -3.02 -38.60 -8.85
CA THR A 251 -1.98 -37.73 -8.31
C THR A 251 -2.58 -36.32 -8.22
N THR A 252 -3.42 -36.08 -7.20
CA THR A 252 -3.79 -34.73 -6.77
C THR A 252 -2.49 -34.06 -6.37
N GLY A 253 -1.93 -33.22 -7.24
CA GLY A 253 -0.70 -32.48 -6.94
C GLY A 253 -0.87 -31.79 -5.60
N THR A 254 -0.05 -32.19 -4.61
CA THR A 254 -0.14 -31.69 -3.24
C THR A 254 0.00 -30.18 -3.26
N ARG A 255 -1.06 -29.46 -2.88
CA ARG A 255 -1.01 -28.00 -2.67
C ARG A 255 -0.32 -27.77 -1.34
N ALA A 256 0.75 -26.99 -1.35
CA ALA A 256 1.44 -26.58 -0.13
C ALA A 256 0.96 -25.18 0.27
N CYS A 257 0.34 -25.07 1.43
CA CYS A 257 -0.17 -23.83 1.99
C CYS A 257 0.80 -23.37 3.09
N VAL A 258 1.40 -22.19 2.92
CA VAL A 258 2.45 -21.71 3.83
C VAL A 258 2.18 -20.26 4.22
N TRP A 259 2.29 -19.97 5.52
CA TRP A 259 2.33 -18.60 6.03
C TRP A 259 3.72 -18.03 5.83
N LEU A 260 3.83 -16.97 5.02
CA LEU A 260 5.10 -16.29 4.78
C LEU A 260 5.08 -14.92 5.44
N LYS A 261 6.22 -14.55 6.02
CA LYS A 261 6.45 -13.19 6.45
C LYS A 261 6.65 -12.29 5.24
N VAL A 262 5.89 -11.21 5.19
CA VAL A 262 5.99 -10.17 4.16
C VAL A 262 6.03 -8.81 4.82
N ARG A 263 6.58 -7.81 4.12
CA ARG A 263 6.57 -6.43 4.61
C ARG A 263 5.18 -5.82 4.46
N TRP A 264 4.81 -4.88 5.32
CA TRP A 264 3.50 -4.23 5.29
C TRP A 264 3.21 -3.60 3.94
N HIS A 265 4.20 -2.98 3.30
CA HIS A 265 4.03 -2.38 1.97
C HIS A 265 3.77 -3.40 0.84
N GLU A 266 3.99 -4.70 1.08
CA GLU A 266 3.79 -5.80 0.12
C GLU A 266 2.42 -6.48 0.27
N VAL A 267 1.69 -6.19 1.35
CA VAL A 267 0.33 -6.71 1.55
C VAL A 267 -0.58 -6.18 0.44
N ALA A 268 -1.28 -7.09 -0.24
CA ALA A 268 -2.13 -6.76 -1.36
C ALA A 268 -3.61 -7.12 -1.10
N MET A 269 -4.52 -6.38 -1.72
CA MET A 269 -5.96 -6.62 -1.63
C MET A 269 -6.31 -8.08 -1.92
N GLY A 270 -7.07 -8.72 -1.03
CA GLY A 270 -7.47 -10.12 -1.14
C GLY A 270 -6.39 -11.12 -0.67
N ASP A 271 -5.34 -10.67 0.01
CA ASP A 271 -4.45 -11.56 0.77
C ASP A 271 -5.15 -12.05 2.05
N TYR A 272 -4.90 -13.30 2.42
CA TYR A 272 -5.19 -13.76 3.79
C TYR A 272 -4.05 -13.33 4.69
N VAL A 273 -4.38 -12.54 5.71
CA VAL A 273 -3.41 -12.04 6.69
C VAL A 273 -3.68 -12.72 8.03
N ARG A 274 -2.63 -13.26 8.66
CA ARG A 274 -2.68 -13.71 10.05
C ARG A 274 -2.06 -12.62 10.92
N VAL A 275 -2.80 -12.22 11.95
CA VAL A 275 -2.37 -11.25 12.95
C VAL A 275 -2.27 -12.00 14.27
N ASP A 276 -1.07 -12.02 14.85
CA ASP A 276 -0.83 -12.70 16.12
C ASP A 276 -1.16 -11.76 17.30
N GLN A 277 -1.21 -12.29 18.52
CA GLN A 277 -1.59 -11.51 19.70
C GLN A 277 -0.57 -10.38 19.95
N ASN A 278 -1.07 -9.19 20.33
CA ASN A 278 -0.27 -7.98 20.58
C ASN A 278 0.48 -7.46 19.34
N GLU A 279 0.10 -7.87 18.13
CA GLU A 279 0.62 -7.30 16.89
C GLU A 279 -0.27 -6.16 16.39
N TRP A 280 0.37 -5.24 15.65
CA TRP A 280 -0.34 -4.18 14.94
C TRP A 280 -1.02 -4.73 13.69
N ILE A 281 -2.20 -4.21 13.39
CA ILE A 281 -2.96 -4.59 12.19
C ILE A 281 -2.38 -3.82 10.98
N PRO A 282 -1.95 -4.50 9.89
CA PRO A 282 -1.21 -3.87 8.79
C PRO A 282 -2.08 -3.09 7.79
N ALA A 283 -3.38 -3.35 7.75
CA ALA A 283 -4.35 -2.74 6.84
C ALA A 283 -5.77 -2.94 7.38
N ASP A 284 -6.79 -2.39 6.72
CA ASP A 284 -8.19 -2.72 7.03
C ASP A 284 -8.48 -4.18 6.66
N LEU A 285 -8.80 -5.02 7.65
CA LEU A 285 -9.03 -6.45 7.47
C LEU A 285 -10.50 -6.83 7.68
N LEU A 286 -10.94 -7.87 6.98
CA LEU A 286 -12.18 -8.58 7.27
C LEU A 286 -11.87 -9.78 8.17
N LEU A 287 -12.49 -9.84 9.35
CA LEU A 287 -12.29 -10.93 10.29
C LEU A 287 -13.02 -12.21 9.81
N LEU A 288 -12.25 -13.22 9.44
CA LEU A 288 -12.77 -14.50 8.94
C LEU A 288 -12.81 -15.60 10.01
N TYR A 289 -11.77 -15.65 10.84
CA TYR A 289 -11.58 -16.66 11.88
C TYR A 289 -10.91 -16.02 13.10
N SER A 290 -11.29 -16.49 14.29
CA SER A 290 -10.60 -16.20 15.55
C SER A 290 -10.64 -17.43 16.46
N PRO A 291 -9.54 -17.73 17.20
CA PRO A 291 -9.53 -18.85 18.14
C PRO A 291 -10.34 -18.58 19.42
N GLY A 292 -10.80 -17.35 19.66
CA GLY A 292 -11.63 -17.02 20.81
C GLY A 292 -13.01 -17.70 20.77
N GLU A 293 -13.67 -17.73 21.93
CA GLU A 293 -15.01 -18.32 22.05
C GLU A 293 -16.00 -17.68 21.07
N GLU A 294 -16.77 -18.51 20.36
CA GLU A 294 -17.65 -18.10 19.25
C GLU A 294 -16.97 -17.21 18.18
N GLY A 295 -15.66 -17.32 17.98
CA GLY A 295 -14.93 -16.51 17.00
C GLY A 295 -14.74 -15.05 17.41
N THR A 296 -14.72 -14.77 18.71
CA THR A 296 -14.48 -13.42 19.25
C THR A 296 -13.00 -13.08 19.32
N CYS A 297 -12.66 -11.81 19.11
CA CYS A 297 -11.34 -11.25 19.39
C CYS A 297 -11.48 -9.83 19.94
N TYR A 298 -10.38 -9.29 20.47
CA TYR A 298 -10.34 -7.98 21.08
C TYR A 298 -9.31 -7.11 20.37
N VAL A 299 -9.68 -5.87 20.06
CA VAL A 299 -8.84 -4.92 19.35
C VAL A 299 -8.73 -3.65 20.18
N GLU A 300 -7.50 -3.21 20.44
CA GLU A 300 -7.22 -1.90 21.03
C GLU A 300 -7.29 -0.82 19.94
N THR A 301 -8.00 0.28 20.21
CA THR A 301 -8.11 1.41 19.27
C THR A 301 -7.58 2.72 19.84
N ALA A 302 -6.84 2.69 20.95
CA ALA A 302 -6.31 3.88 21.62
C ALA A 302 -5.53 4.81 20.68
N ALA A 303 -4.83 4.27 19.69
CA ALA A 303 -4.11 5.05 18.68
C ALA A 303 -5.01 5.82 17.69
N LEU A 304 -6.29 5.43 17.56
CA LEU A 304 -7.26 6.01 16.62
C LEU A 304 -8.24 6.97 17.30
N ASP A 305 -8.75 6.62 18.49
CA ASP A 305 -9.80 7.38 19.19
C ASP A 305 -9.45 7.75 20.65
N GLY A 306 -8.31 7.31 21.17
CA GLY A 306 -7.90 7.57 22.55
C GLY A 306 -8.65 6.74 23.60
N GLU A 307 -9.51 5.81 23.19
CA GLU A 307 -10.19 4.90 24.12
C GLU A 307 -9.24 3.76 24.54
N THR A 308 -9.09 3.55 25.85
CA THR A 308 -8.22 2.48 26.40
C THR A 308 -8.91 1.13 26.55
N ASN A 309 -10.23 1.09 26.33
CA ASN A 309 -11.00 -0.14 26.43
C ASN A 309 -10.84 -0.98 25.17
N LEU A 310 -10.71 -2.29 25.36
CA LEU A 310 -10.66 -3.24 24.25
C LEU A 310 -12.03 -3.35 23.57
N LYS A 311 -12.04 -3.25 22.24
CA LYS A 311 -13.25 -3.42 21.43
C LYS A 311 -13.39 -4.87 20.99
N GLN A 312 -14.50 -5.50 21.36
CA GLN A 312 -14.82 -6.85 20.92
C GLN A 312 -15.22 -6.85 19.44
N ARG A 313 -14.64 -7.78 18.67
CA ARG A 313 -15.01 -8.13 17.30
C ARG A 313 -15.34 -9.61 17.23
N GLN A 314 -16.18 -10.01 16.28
CA GLN A 314 -16.62 -11.40 16.13
C GLN A 314 -16.61 -11.80 14.66
N ALA A 315 -16.02 -12.96 14.37
CA ALA A 315 -16.08 -13.60 13.07
C ALA A 315 -17.48 -14.13 12.78
N LEU A 316 -17.85 -14.31 11.51
CA LEU A 316 -19.11 -14.97 11.17
C LEU A 316 -19.04 -16.44 11.62
N LYS A 317 -20.13 -16.97 12.20
CA LYS A 317 -20.19 -18.35 12.69
C LYS A 317 -19.86 -19.37 11.58
N GLU A 318 -20.35 -19.10 10.38
CA GLU A 318 -20.12 -19.91 9.18
C GLU A 318 -18.64 -19.96 8.78
N THR A 319 -17.97 -18.81 8.70
CA THR A 319 -16.56 -18.75 8.33
C THR A 319 -15.67 -19.31 9.43
N ASN A 320 -15.99 -19.04 10.69
CA ASN A 320 -15.19 -19.50 11.83
C ASN A 320 -15.21 -21.03 12.01
N ALA A 321 -16.32 -21.69 11.62
CA ALA A 321 -16.44 -23.15 11.67
C ALA A 321 -15.64 -23.85 10.56
N VAL A 322 -15.48 -23.21 9.40
CA VAL A 322 -14.87 -23.81 8.21
C VAL A 322 -13.38 -23.46 8.08
N LEU A 323 -13.00 -22.21 8.40
CA LEU A 323 -11.68 -21.64 8.10
C LEU A 323 -10.67 -21.84 9.24
N THR A 324 -10.54 -23.07 9.71
CA THR A 324 -9.68 -23.42 10.85
C THR A 324 -8.25 -23.78 10.44
N SER A 325 -8.01 -24.17 9.18
CA SER A 325 -6.70 -24.57 8.68
C SER A 325 -6.24 -23.76 7.46
N PRO A 326 -4.93 -23.68 7.18
CA PRO A 326 -4.39 -23.03 5.99
C PRO A 326 -4.93 -23.63 4.68
N GLU A 327 -5.18 -24.93 4.66
CA GLU A 327 -5.77 -25.64 3.51
C GLU A 327 -7.23 -25.24 3.31
N ALA A 328 -8.01 -25.15 4.41
CA ALA A 328 -9.39 -24.67 4.34
C ALA A 328 -9.48 -23.23 3.82
N LEU A 329 -8.53 -22.35 4.21
CA LEU A 329 -8.40 -21.00 3.65
C LEU A 329 -8.02 -21.03 2.17
N ALA A 330 -7.15 -21.95 1.75
CA ALA A 330 -6.72 -22.07 0.35
C ALA A 330 -7.81 -22.58 -0.60
N ASP A 331 -8.75 -23.35 -0.06
CA ASP A 331 -9.89 -23.93 -0.80
C ASP A 331 -11.18 -23.09 -0.64
N PHE A 332 -11.14 -22.00 0.13
CA PHE A 332 -12.25 -21.08 0.28
C PHE A 332 -12.38 -20.17 -0.95
N GLU A 333 -13.27 -20.56 -1.86
CA GLU A 333 -13.65 -19.79 -3.06
C GLU A 333 -15.01 -19.09 -2.90
#